data_AF-A0A9D4CZ86-F1
#
_entry.id   AF-A0A9D4CZ86-F1
#
_cell.length_a   1.000
_cell.length_b   1.000
_cell.length_c   1.000
_cell.angle_alpha   90.00
_cell.angle_beta   90.00
_cell.angle_gamma   90.00
#
_symmetry.space_group_name_H-M   'P 1'
#
loop_
_entity.id
_entity.type
_entity.pdbx_description
1 polymer ?
#
loop_
_entity_poly.entity_id
_entity_poly.type
_entity_poly.pdbx_seq_one_letter_code
_entity_poly.pdbx_strand_id
1 'polypeptide(L)'
;MSIGLAFGNRASGPYKTPMRVCIVAVDEEPSTFRGKDGTERKVLACAVSDGCKVVRVVCYASNLFGRLKVGSSIAMREVIRKTDARQPYIVMTEKSKVFATAAVSHPASHTDEGTTLLNPLPAADVPIATALSSPSKQKNSVVGKIVQEEAPRTIRVNDEEVTIKVVKVEDSTSNCNVTLWRAAAAADVRPGDYIRVTDVIVNHYNGSTSLSTTARTKIEKTEVPVSERDVVVVGACVDGATVDLLLDDDTEVKVPVVMMQGLVGDEDIEEASAAGLQVHITSQGPDIVSLELIEEALMLG
;
A
#
# COMPACT_ATOMS: atom_id res chain seq x y z
N MET A 1 21.90 -28.57 -12.57
CA MET A 1 21.46 -28.79 -11.17
C MET A 1 20.39 -27.77 -10.88
N SER A 2 19.30 -28.16 -10.20
CA SER A 2 18.12 -27.32 -9.97
C SER A 2 18.36 -26.27 -8.88
N ILE A 3 17.63 -25.15 -8.97
CA ILE A 3 17.43 -24.13 -7.94
C ILE A 3 17.01 -24.81 -6.62
N GLY A 4 16.10 -25.77 -6.68
CA GLY A 4 15.64 -26.50 -5.48
C GLY A 4 16.77 -27.16 -4.69
N LEU A 5 17.73 -27.79 -5.37
CA LEU A 5 18.92 -28.38 -4.73
C LEU A 5 19.90 -27.33 -4.23
N ALA A 6 19.96 -26.17 -4.89
CA ALA A 6 20.79 -25.07 -4.44
C ALA A 6 20.28 -24.45 -3.13
N PHE A 7 18.96 -24.45 -2.89
CA PHE A 7 18.30 -23.84 -1.73
C PHE A 7 17.76 -24.83 -0.69
N GLY A 8 18.26 -26.07 -0.62
CA GLY A 8 17.92 -27.00 0.48
C GLY A 8 18.31 -26.48 1.88
N ASN A 9 18.40 -27.35 2.90
CA ASN A 9 18.73 -26.99 4.31
C ASN A 9 20.15 -26.43 4.55
N ARG A 10 20.70 -25.64 3.63
CA ARG A 10 22.03 -25.05 3.68
C ARG A 10 21.92 -23.57 4.03
N ALA A 11 22.82 -23.10 4.89
CA ALA A 11 22.89 -21.69 5.25
C ALA A 11 23.28 -20.81 4.05
N SER A 12 22.97 -19.51 4.18
CA SER A 12 23.40 -18.47 3.26
C SER A 12 24.91 -18.53 3.03
N GLY A 13 25.33 -18.30 1.78
CA GLY A 13 26.76 -18.29 1.44
C GLY A 13 27.06 -18.60 -0.01
N PRO A 14 28.36 -18.67 -0.37
CA PRO A 14 28.81 -18.90 -1.73
C PRO A 14 28.31 -20.24 -2.30
N TYR A 15 28.02 -20.24 -3.60
CA TYR A 15 27.62 -21.39 -4.38
C TYR A 15 28.44 -21.44 -5.67
N LYS A 16 29.31 -22.45 -5.78
CA LYS A 16 30.30 -22.57 -6.86
C LYS A 16 29.85 -23.48 -8.01
N THR A 17 28.81 -24.28 -7.80
CA THR A 17 28.31 -25.20 -8.83
C THR A 17 27.55 -24.40 -9.88
N PRO A 18 27.78 -24.63 -11.19
CA PRO A 18 27.02 -23.96 -12.24
C PRO A 18 25.52 -24.28 -12.16
N MET A 19 24.69 -23.24 -12.22
CA MET A 19 23.23 -23.35 -12.28
C MET A 19 22.75 -22.86 -13.64
N ARG A 20 22.09 -23.75 -14.39
CA ARG A 20 21.52 -23.43 -15.71
C ARG A 20 20.08 -22.98 -15.51
N VAL A 21 19.75 -21.79 -16.00
CA VAL A 21 18.44 -21.16 -15.81
C VAL A 21 18.04 -20.37 -17.05
N CYS A 22 16.74 -20.17 -17.24
CA CYS A 22 16.17 -19.18 -18.13
C CYS A 22 15.83 -17.92 -17.34
N ILE A 23 16.04 -16.74 -17.91
CA ILE A 23 15.62 -15.48 -17.32
C ILE A 23 14.16 -15.23 -17.70
N VAL A 24 13.29 -15.15 -16.70
CA VAL A 24 11.83 -15.06 -16.90
C VAL A 24 11.28 -13.66 -16.65
N ALA A 25 11.99 -12.83 -15.87
CA ALA A 25 11.69 -11.41 -15.69
C ALA A 25 12.97 -10.63 -15.35
N VAL A 26 13.01 -9.34 -15.67
CA VAL A 26 14.11 -8.42 -15.33
C VAL A 26 13.49 -7.06 -15.02
N ASP A 27 14.03 -6.32 -14.04
CA ASP A 27 13.65 -4.92 -13.85
C ASP A 27 13.98 -4.12 -15.12
N GLU A 28 13.14 -3.16 -15.48
CA GLU A 28 13.33 -2.34 -16.69
C GLU A 28 14.67 -1.58 -16.66
N GLU A 29 15.01 -1.02 -15.49
CA GLU A 29 16.25 -0.29 -15.28
C GLU A 29 16.96 -0.70 -13.98
N PRO A 30 18.30 -0.67 -13.94
CA PRO A 30 19.04 -0.86 -12.69
C PRO A 30 18.74 0.28 -11.70
N SER A 31 18.38 -0.08 -10.49
CA SER A 31 18.25 0.88 -9.39
C SER A 31 19.61 1.31 -8.86
N THR A 32 19.69 2.53 -8.34
CA THR A 32 20.89 3.07 -7.69
C THR A 32 20.76 2.97 -6.18
N PHE A 33 21.87 2.66 -5.51
CA PHE A 33 21.96 2.73 -4.06
C PHE A 33 23.36 3.24 -3.68
N ARG A 34 23.44 3.85 -2.50
CA ARG A 34 24.72 4.29 -1.95
C ARG A 34 25.31 3.19 -1.06
N GLY A 35 26.56 2.80 -1.35
CA GLY A 35 27.33 1.87 -0.55
C GLY A 35 27.71 2.47 0.81
N LYS A 36 28.16 1.62 1.74
CA LYS A 36 28.66 2.06 3.06
C LYS A 36 29.87 3.00 2.97
N ASP A 37 30.60 2.94 1.86
CA ASP A 37 31.74 3.80 1.53
C ASP A 37 31.32 5.12 0.87
N GLY A 38 30.01 5.38 0.76
CA GLY A 38 29.47 6.56 0.09
C GLY A 38 29.47 6.48 -1.44
N THR A 39 29.94 5.39 -2.04
CA THR A 39 29.95 5.22 -3.50
C THR A 39 28.56 4.88 -4.03
N GLU A 40 28.15 5.53 -5.11
CA GLU A 40 26.94 5.12 -5.82
C GLU A 40 27.20 3.83 -6.59
N ARG A 41 26.30 2.87 -6.44
CA ARG A 41 26.36 1.56 -7.10
C ARG A 41 25.02 1.25 -7.73
N LYS A 42 25.05 0.55 -8.85
CA LYS A 42 23.85 0.06 -9.53
C LYS A 42 23.56 -1.37 -9.13
N VAL A 43 22.29 -1.71 -9.06
CA VAL A 43 21.81 -3.06 -8.84
C VAL A 43 20.65 -3.36 -9.78
N LEU A 44 20.70 -4.51 -10.44
CA LEU A 44 19.65 -4.98 -11.33
C LEU A 44 19.06 -6.26 -10.74
N ALA A 45 17.74 -6.29 -10.51
CA ALA A 45 17.08 -7.52 -10.14
C ALA A 45 16.51 -8.24 -11.36
N CYS A 46 16.55 -9.57 -11.33
CA CYS A 46 15.87 -10.43 -12.30
C CYS A 46 15.29 -11.66 -11.61
N ALA A 47 14.38 -12.34 -12.28
CA ALA A 47 13.87 -13.64 -11.85
C ALA A 47 14.34 -14.70 -12.85
N VAL A 48 14.78 -15.83 -12.31
CA VAL A 48 15.30 -16.94 -13.12
C VAL A 48 14.57 -18.22 -12.79
N SER A 49 14.40 -19.07 -13.80
CA SER A 49 13.81 -20.38 -13.65
C SER A 49 14.72 -21.50 -14.13
N ASP A 50 14.76 -22.60 -13.40
CA ASP A 50 15.40 -23.86 -13.82
C ASP A 50 14.43 -24.84 -14.48
N GLY A 51 13.19 -24.41 -14.75
CA GLY A 51 12.09 -25.23 -15.25
C GLY A 51 11.17 -25.79 -14.16
N CYS A 52 11.58 -25.77 -12.89
CA CYS A 52 10.78 -26.28 -11.77
C CYS A 52 10.44 -25.21 -10.73
N LYS A 53 11.34 -24.24 -10.52
CA LYS A 53 11.15 -23.13 -9.57
C LYS A 53 11.53 -21.82 -10.21
N VAL A 54 10.99 -20.73 -9.69
CA VAL A 54 11.46 -19.37 -9.96
C VAL A 54 12.16 -18.84 -8.71
N VAL A 55 13.25 -18.12 -8.92
CA VAL A 55 13.96 -17.45 -7.82
C VAL A 55 14.39 -16.07 -8.24
N ARG A 56 14.29 -15.13 -7.30
CA ARG A 56 14.82 -13.78 -7.46
C ARG A 56 16.34 -13.80 -7.44
N VAL A 57 16.94 -13.00 -8.30
CA VAL A 57 18.37 -12.74 -8.41
C VAL A 57 18.61 -11.24 -8.28
N VAL A 58 19.56 -10.85 -7.45
CA VAL A 58 20.00 -9.47 -7.26
C VAL A 58 21.43 -9.36 -7.76
N CYS A 59 21.64 -8.61 -8.85
CA CYS A 59 22.93 -8.48 -9.49
C CYS A 59 23.56 -7.12 -9.17
N TYR A 60 24.67 -7.13 -8.43
CA TYR A 60 25.49 -5.95 -8.15
C TYR A 60 26.61 -5.74 -9.19
N ALA A 61 26.87 -6.74 -10.04
CA ALA A 61 27.93 -6.71 -11.04
C ALA A 61 27.43 -6.06 -12.33
N SER A 62 27.68 -4.76 -12.47
CA SER A 62 27.15 -3.96 -13.59
C SER A 62 27.61 -4.44 -14.97
N ASN A 63 28.81 -5.02 -15.06
CA ASN A 63 29.34 -5.66 -16.27
C ASN A 63 28.51 -6.86 -16.75
N LEU A 64 27.65 -7.44 -15.91
CA LEU A 64 26.78 -8.56 -16.24
C LEU A 64 25.38 -8.15 -16.69
N PHE A 65 24.97 -6.88 -16.52
CA PHE A 65 23.59 -6.44 -16.79
C PHE A 65 23.15 -6.73 -18.23
N GLY A 66 24.01 -6.45 -19.21
CA GLY A 66 23.71 -6.71 -20.63
C GLY A 66 23.51 -8.20 -20.97
N ARG A 67 23.89 -9.12 -20.09
CA ARG A 67 23.65 -10.57 -20.24
C ARG A 67 22.33 -11.03 -19.63
N LEU A 68 21.68 -10.18 -18.83
CA LEU A 68 20.43 -10.51 -18.15
C LEU A 68 19.24 -10.04 -18.97
N LYS A 69 18.81 -10.86 -19.94
CA LYS A 69 17.67 -10.56 -20.83
C LYS A 69 16.60 -11.62 -20.72
N VAL A 70 15.34 -11.22 -20.64
CA VAL A 70 14.18 -12.14 -20.61
C VAL A 70 14.27 -13.10 -21.81
N GLY A 71 13.98 -14.39 -21.57
CA GLY A 71 14.07 -15.47 -22.54
C GLY A 71 15.48 -16.04 -22.76
N SER A 72 16.54 -15.36 -22.30
CA SER A 72 17.90 -15.89 -22.43
C SER A 72 18.15 -17.03 -21.43
N SER A 73 18.81 -18.09 -21.90
CA SER A 73 19.27 -19.19 -21.07
C SER A 73 20.74 -19.03 -20.71
N ILE A 74 21.03 -18.98 -19.42
CA ILE A 74 22.37 -18.75 -18.89
C ILE A 74 22.79 -19.82 -17.88
N ALA A 75 24.09 -20.06 -17.79
CA ALA A 75 24.70 -20.77 -16.69
C ALA A 75 25.41 -19.75 -15.77
N MET A 76 24.95 -19.63 -14.53
CA MET A 76 25.57 -18.77 -13.52
C MET A 76 26.43 -19.56 -12.54
N ARG A 77 27.57 -18.99 -12.15
CA ARG A 77 28.54 -19.61 -11.23
C ARG A 77 29.10 -18.57 -10.25
N GLU A 78 29.59 -19.03 -9.10
CA GLU A 78 30.20 -18.17 -8.06
C GLU A 78 29.21 -17.11 -7.58
N VAL A 79 27.97 -17.55 -7.36
CA VAL A 79 26.88 -16.73 -6.82
C VAL A 79 26.79 -16.91 -5.32
N ILE A 80 26.09 -16.01 -4.63
CA ILE A 80 25.80 -16.13 -3.21
C ILE A 80 24.31 -16.48 -3.06
N ARG A 81 23.99 -17.47 -2.24
CA ARG A 81 22.61 -17.79 -1.87
C ARG A 81 22.27 -17.08 -0.58
N LYS A 82 21.06 -16.54 -0.51
CA LYS A 82 20.48 -15.95 0.69
C LYS A 82 19.24 -16.75 1.06
N THR A 83 19.31 -17.46 2.18
CA THR A 83 18.25 -18.33 2.72
C THR A 83 17.64 -17.77 4.01
N ASP A 84 18.24 -16.73 4.57
CA ASP A 84 17.85 -16.03 5.80
C ASP A 84 16.71 -15.01 5.60
N ALA A 85 16.24 -14.86 4.36
CA ALA A 85 15.12 -13.98 4.02
C ALA A 85 13.80 -14.74 3.96
N ARG A 86 12.68 -14.02 4.15
CA ARG A 86 11.31 -14.56 4.00
C ARG A 86 11.11 -15.28 2.66
N GLN A 87 11.79 -14.81 1.61
CA GLN A 87 11.90 -15.50 0.33
C GLN A 87 13.40 -15.65 -0.02
N PRO A 88 13.90 -16.88 -0.21
CA PRO A 88 15.28 -17.11 -0.62
C PRO A 88 15.59 -16.48 -1.98
N TYR A 89 16.80 -15.95 -2.14
CA TYR A 89 17.22 -15.30 -3.37
C TYR A 89 18.72 -15.51 -3.66
N ILE A 90 19.12 -15.23 -4.89
CA ILE A 90 20.52 -15.31 -5.34
C ILE A 90 21.09 -13.90 -5.42
N VAL A 91 22.37 -13.75 -5.08
CA VAL A 91 23.13 -12.51 -5.26
C VAL A 91 24.29 -12.78 -6.22
N MET A 92 24.39 -11.94 -7.24
CA MET A 92 25.53 -11.90 -8.15
C MET A 92 26.42 -10.70 -7.81
N THR A 93 27.72 -10.95 -7.73
CA THR A 93 28.75 -9.95 -7.39
C THR A 93 29.81 -9.93 -8.48
N GLU A 94 30.82 -9.08 -8.36
CA GLU A 94 31.94 -9.02 -9.32
C GLU A 94 32.68 -10.36 -9.52
N LYS A 95 32.56 -11.30 -8.57
CA LYS A 95 33.12 -12.66 -8.69
C LYS A 95 32.24 -13.61 -9.51
N SER A 96 30.96 -13.28 -9.66
CA SER A 96 30.00 -14.14 -10.34
C SER A 96 30.28 -14.18 -11.84
N LYS A 97 30.06 -15.34 -12.45
CA LYS A 97 30.30 -15.58 -13.87
C LYS A 97 29.02 -16.05 -14.53
N VAL A 98 28.75 -15.53 -15.72
CA VAL A 98 27.57 -15.86 -16.54
C VAL A 98 28.03 -16.33 -17.91
N PHE A 99 27.57 -17.51 -18.30
CA PHE A 99 27.85 -18.13 -19.60
C PHE A 99 26.54 -18.35 -20.34
N ALA A 100 26.55 -18.21 -21.68
CA ALA A 100 25.45 -18.71 -22.49
C ALA A 100 25.36 -20.23 -22.35
N THR A 101 24.15 -20.78 -22.38
CA THR A 101 23.94 -22.23 -22.31
C THR A 101 22.77 -22.66 -23.20
N ALA A 102 22.64 -23.95 -23.46
CA ALA A 102 21.51 -24.48 -24.21
C ALA A 102 20.19 -24.18 -23.47
N ALA A 103 19.13 -23.97 -24.26
CA ALA A 103 17.83 -23.50 -23.80
C ALA A 103 17.31 -24.29 -22.58
N VAL A 104 16.82 -23.55 -21.59
CA VAL A 104 16.16 -24.09 -20.40
C VAL A 104 14.66 -23.82 -20.54
N SER A 105 13.88 -24.88 -20.69
CA SER A 105 12.42 -24.79 -20.77
C SER A 105 11.81 -24.49 -19.40
N HIS A 106 10.71 -23.74 -19.38
CA HIS A 106 9.92 -23.50 -18.17
C HIS A 106 8.43 -23.39 -18.50
N PRO A 107 7.53 -23.64 -17.53
CA PRO A 107 6.11 -23.33 -17.64
C PRO A 107 5.84 -21.86 -17.95
N ALA A 108 4.76 -21.57 -18.69
CA ALA A 108 4.35 -20.20 -19.00
C ALA A 108 4.09 -19.36 -17.73
N SER A 109 3.55 -19.98 -16.68
CA SER A 109 3.27 -19.34 -15.39
C SER A 109 4.52 -18.76 -14.69
N HIS A 110 5.72 -19.24 -15.02
CA HIS A 110 6.95 -18.76 -14.39
C HIS A 110 7.30 -17.32 -14.79
N THR A 111 6.79 -16.83 -15.94
CA THR A 111 6.94 -15.43 -16.34
C THR A 111 6.15 -14.52 -15.41
N ASP A 112 4.91 -14.90 -15.10
CA ASP A 112 4.03 -14.13 -14.19
C ASP A 112 4.54 -14.22 -12.74
N GLU A 113 5.00 -15.41 -12.31
CA GLU A 113 5.65 -15.60 -11.01
C GLU A 113 6.92 -14.74 -10.90
N GLY A 114 7.75 -14.74 -11.95
CA GLY A 114 8.96 -13.92 -11.99
C GLY A 114 8.67 -12.42 -11.90
N THR A 115 7.66 -11.95 -12.63
CA THR A 115 7.21 -10.56 -12.60
C THR A 115 6.71 -10.19 -11.20
N THR A 116 5.90 -11.06 -10.58
CA THR A 116 5.38 -10.87 -9.22
C THR A 116 6.49 -10.89 -8.17
N LEU A 117 7.55 -11.69 -8.36
CA LEU A 117 8.69 -11.73 -7.44
C LEU A 117 9.52 -10.44 -7.44
N LEU A 118 9.62 -9.77 -8.60
CA LEU A 118 10.34 -8.50 -8.74
C LEU A 118 9.46 -7.32 -8.30
N ASN A 119 8.21 -7.33 -8.74
CA ASN A 119 7.23 -6.29 -8.53
C ASN A 119 6.00 -6.88 -7.83
N PRO A 120 6.11 -7.19 -6.52
CA PRO A 120 4.98 -7.73 -5.78
C PRO A 120 3.85 -6.72 -5.76
N LEU A 121 2.61 -7.22 -5.81
CA LEU A 121 1.44 -6.39 -5.57
C LEU A 121 1.58 -5.68 -4.21
N PRO A 122 1.08 -4.43 -4.10
CA PRO A 122 1.01 -3.75 -2.82
C PRO A 122 0.31 -4.62 -1.77
N ALA A 123 0.70 -4.46 -0.51
CA ALA A 123 -0.05 -5.08 0.59
C ALA A 123 -1.55 -4.73 0.49
N ALA A 124 -2.40 -5.66 0.94
CA ALA A 124 -3.83 -5.43 1.01
C ALA A 124 -4.14 -4.26 1.96
N ASP A 125 -5.26 -3.60 1.71
CA ASP A 125 -5.75 -2.52 2.55
C ASP A 125 -6.27 -3.10 3.86
N VAL A 126 -5.85 -2.51 4.96
CA VAL A 126 -6.28 -2.87 6.31
C VAL A 126 -6.65 -1.61 7.08
N PRO A 127 -7.51 -1.70 8.10
CA PRO A 127 -7.77 -0.57 8.98
C PRO A 127 -6.50 -0.07 9.67
N ILE A 128 -6.45 1.23 9.98
CA ILE A 128 -5.30 1.87 10.62
C ILE A 128 -4.99 1.19 11.97
N ALA A 129 -6.00 0.86 12.77
CA ALA A 129 -5.80 0.12 14.03
C ALA A 129 -5.09 -1.23 13.82
N THR A 130 -5.44 -1.95 12.74
CA THR A 130 -4.81 -3.22 12.37
C THR A 130 -3.37 -3.02 11.88
N ALA A 131 -3.11 -1.97 11.10
CA ALA A 131 -1.75 -1.65 10.65
C ALA A 131 -0.81 -1.33 11.82
N LEU A 132 -1.28 -0.57 12.82
CA LEU A 132 -0.51 -0.17 14.00
C LEU A 132 -0.16 -1.34 14.94
N SER A 133 -0.98 -2.40 14.93
CA SER A 133 -0.75 -3.62 15.72
C SER A 133 0.03 -4.71 14.97
N SER A 134 0.37 -4.46 13.70
CA SER A 134 1.11 -5.42 12.89
C SER A 134 2.55 -5.62 13.37
N PRO A 135 3.17 -6.79 13.12
CA PRO A 135 4.59 -7.00 13.42
C PRO A 135 5.51 -6.02 12.70
N SER A 136 6.64 -5.68 13.32
CA SER A 136 7.65 -4.84 12.68
C SER A 136 8.11 -5.43 11.34
N LYS A 137 8.24 -4.57 10.31
CA LYS A 137 8.58 -4.91 8.92
C LYS A 137 7.48 -5.62 8.12
N GLN A 138 6.33 -5.95 8.72
CA GLN A 138 5.17 -6.31 7.93
C GLN A 138 4.69 -5.09 7.15
N LYS A 139 4.47 -5.27 5.85
CA LYS A 139 3.92 -4.26 4.97
C LYS A 139 2.41 -4.29 5.03
N ASN A 140 1.80 -3.13 5.19
CA ASN A 140 0.36 -2.93 5.15
C ASN A 140 0.05 -1.77 4.22
N SER A 141 -1.17 -1.70 3.70
CA SER A 141 -1.69 -0.52 3.03
C SER A 141 -2.85 0.02 3.85
N VAL A 142 -2.99 1.34 3.90
CA VAL A 142 -4.06 2.02 4.66
C VAL A 142 -4.73 3.06 3.77
N VAL A 143 -6.02 3.24 3.97
CA VAL A 143 -6.83 4.29 3.35
C VAL A 143 -7.37 5.17 4.46
N GLY A 144 -7.29 6.49 4.30
CA GLY A 144 -7.83 7.40 5.30
C GLY A 144 -7.76 8.85 4.88
N LYS A 145 -8.41 9.69 5.66
CA LYS A 145 -8.43 11.15 5.51
C LYS A 145 -7.21 11.75 6.17
N ILE A 146 -6.58 12.72 5.51
CA ILE A 146 -5.54 13.53 6.14
C ILE A 146 -6.22 14.57 7.02
N VAL A 147 -5.89 14.56 8.31
CA VAL A 147 -6.41 15.55 9.27
C VAL A 147 -5.38 16.59 9.67
N GLN A 148 -4.10 16.29 9.46
CA GLN A 148 -3.01 17.23 9.72
C GLN A 148 -1.82 16.96 8.79
N GLU A 149 -1.13 18.02 8.39
CA GLU A 149 0.13 17.97 7.66
C GLU A 149 1.18 18.81 8.39
N GLU A 150 2.37 18.25 8.60
CA GLU A 150 3.55 19.00 9.02
C GLU A 150 4.34 19.48 7.80
N ALA A 151 4.98 20.66 7.91
CA ALA A 151 5.90 21.12 6.89
C ALA A 151 7.07 20.12 6.73
N PRO A 152 7.55 19.85 5.49
CA PRO A 152 8.73 19.03 5.28
C PRO A 152 9.92 19.57 6.09
N ARG A 153 10.67 18.67 6.73
CA ARG A 153 11.89 19.00 7.46
C ARG A 153 13.03 18.08 7.08
N THR A 154 14.25 18.59 7.21
CA THR A 154 15.47 17.82 6.97
C THR A 154 15.99 17.25 8.28
N ILE A 155 16.26 15.95 8.30
CA ILE A 155 16.90 15.26 9.41
C ILE A 155 18.19 14.60 8.96
N ARG A 156 19.12 14.35 9.89
CA ARG A 156 20.37 13.67 9.60
C ARG A 156 20.24 12.17 9.88
N VAL A 157 20.47 11.32 8.88
CA VAL A 157 20.44 9.86 8.99
C VAL A 157 21.74 9.31 8.42
N ASN A 158 22.55 8.64 9.24
CA ASN A 158 23.87 8.13 8.84
C ASN A 158 24.74 9.20 8.15
N ASP A 159 24.79 10.40 8.72
CA ASP A 159 25.49 11.58 8.18
C ASP A 159 24.97 12.16 6.86
N GLU A 160 23.82 11.70 6.38
CA GLU A 160 23.13 12.28 5.23
C GLU A 160 21.95 13.13 5.67
N GLU A 161 21.77 14.26 5.00
CA GLU A 161 20.54 15.04 5.11
C GLU A 161 19.42 14.37 4.32
N VAL A 162 18.33 14.04 5.00
CA VAL A 162 17.16 13.37 4.44
C VAL A 162 15.92 14.18 4.76
N THR A 163 15.18 14.54 3.73
CA THR A 163 13.88 15.20 3.89
C THR A 163 12.82 14.18 4.31
N ILE A 164 12.05 14.56 5.33
CA ILE A 164 10.87 13.84 5.78
C ILE A 164 9.68 14.79 5.83
N LYS A 165 8.47 14.24 5.69
CA LYS A 165 7.21 14.92 5.96
C LYS A 165 6.34 14.01 6.82
N VAL A 166 5.64 14.56 7.80
CA VAL A 166 4.69 13.79 8.63
C VAL A 166 3.28 14.25 8.28
N VAL A 167 2.41 13.29 8.00
CA VAL A 167 0.97 13.52 7.84
C VAL A 167 0.22 12.68 8.85
N LYS A 168 -0.84 13.23 9.42
CA LYS A 168 -1.76 12.50 10.29
C LYS A 168 -2.93 12.01 9.47
N VAL A 169 -3.11 10.70 9.44
CA VAL A 169 -4.16 10.01 8.67
C VAL A 169 -5.13 9.34 9.63
N GLU A 170 -6.42 9.45 9.31
CA GLU A 170 -7.54 8.97 10.11
C GLU A 170 -8.47 8.09 9.28
N ASP A 171 -8.95 7.01 9.89
CA ASP A 171 -10.08 6.22 9.43
C ASP A 171 -11.06 5.99 10.60
N SER A 172 -12.13 5.23 10.38
CA SER A 172 -13.13 4.93 11.41
C SER A 172 -12.61 4.12 12.60
N THR A 173 -11.40 3.54 12.49
CA THR A 173 -10.83 2.65 13.52
C THR A 173 -9.77 3.33 14.37
N SER A 174 -9.01 4.27 13.80
CA SER A 174 -7.94 4.99 14.50
C SER A 174 -7.40 6.18 13.70
N ASN A 175 -6.49 6.92 14.32
CA ASN A 175 -5.64 7.89 13.62
C ASN A 175 -4.17 7.60 13.90
N CYS A 176 -3.30 7.94 12.96
CA CYS A 176 -1.87 7.75 13.13
C CYS A 176 -1.03 8.77 12.36
N ASN A 177 0.21 8.95 12.83
CA ASN A 177 1.22 9.66 12.06
C ASN A 177 1.84 8.71 11.02
N VAL A 178 1.91 9.17 9.78
CA VAL A 178 2.61 8.52 8.68
C VAL A 178 3.83 9.37 8.31
N THR A 179 5.02 8.82 8.53
CA THR A 179 6.27 9.48 8.16
C THR A 179 6.64 9.15 6.72
N LEU A 180 6.60 10.17 5.87
CA LEU A 180 6.97 10.12 4.45
C LEU A 180 8.46 10.43 4.30
N TRP A 181 9.20 9.52 3.66
CA TRP A 181 10.65 9.62 3.52
C TRP A 181 11.07 9.98 2.09
N ARG A 182 12.10 10.82 1.95
CA ARG A 182 12.74 11.15 0.65
C ARG A 182 11.71 11.63 -0.37
N ALA A 183 11.60 10.97 -1.53
CA ALA A 183 10.67 11.33 -2.60
C ALA A 183 9.21 11.37 -2.12
N ALA A 184 8.82 10.48 -1.20
CA ALA A 184 7.47 10.50 -0.64
C ALA A 184 7.17 11.77 0.18
N ALA A 185 8.19 12.45 0.72
CA ALA A 185 8.00 13.69 1.46
C ALA A 185 7.54 14.85 0.56
N ALA A 186 7.78 14.76 -0.75
CA ALA A 186 7.32 15.72 -1.75
C ALA A 186 5.89 15.45 -2.26
N ALA A 187 5.20 14.43 -1.75
CA ALA A 187 3.83 14.11 -2.17
C ALA A 187 2.88 15.29 -1.96
N ASP A 188 2.12 15.65 -2.98
CA ASP A 188 1.16 16.75 -2.90
C ASP A 188 -0.16 16.29 -2.25
N VAL A 189 -0.19 16.39 -0.93
CA VAL A 189 -1.32 15.98 -0.10
C VAL A 189 -1.60 17.06 0.94
N ARG A 190 -2.85 17.30 1.30
CA ARG A 190 -3.29 18.34 2.24
C ARG A 190 -4.35 17.81 3.20
N PRO A 191 -4.55 18.47 4.37
CA PRO A 191 -5.70 18.19 5.22
C PRO A 191 -7.01 18.24 4.41
N GLY A 192 -7.86 17.23 4.59
CA GLY A 192 -9.09 17.02 3.82
C GLY A 192 -8.97 15.97 2.72
N ASP A 193 -7.78 15.75 2.15
CA ASP A 193 -7.57 14.71 1.13
C ASP A 193 -7.80 13.32 1.72
N TYR A 194 -8.49 12.45 0.97
CA TYR A 194 -8.48 11.01 1.20
C TYR A 194 -7.35 10.39 0.40
N ILE A 195 -6.53 9.60 1.06
CA ILE A 195 -5.37 8.98 0.45
C ILE A 195 -5.31 7.50 0.75
N ARG A 196 -4.76 6.75 -0.21
CA ARG A 196 -4.27 5.40 -0.03
C ARG A 196 -2.75 5.43 0.04
N VAL A 197 -2.20 4.93 1.15
CA VAL A 197 -0.76 4.82 1.37
C VAL A 197 -0.39 3.35 1.43
N THR A 198 0.36 2.90 0.42
CA THR A 198 0.69 1.49 0.28
C THR A 198 2.01 1.10 0.94
N ASP A 199 2.13 -0.18 1.27
CA ASP A 199 3.40 -0.81 1.62
C ASP A 199 4.16 -0.12 2.77
N VAL A 200 3.40 0.46 3.72
CA VAL A 200 3.91 1.07 4.94
C VAL A 200 4.23 0.01 5.99
N ILE A 201 5.15 0.35 6.90
CA ILE A 201 5.52 -0.52 8.02
C ILE A 201 5.26 0.20 9.34
N VAL A 202 4.94 -0.56 10.38
CA VAL A 202 4.87 -0.02 11.73
C VAL A 202 6.27 0.39 12.21
N ASN A 203 6.35 1.51 12.90
CA ASN A 203 7.53 2.01 13.57
C ASN A 203 7.19 2.37 15.01
N HIS A 204 8.01 1.88 15.95
CA HIS A 204 7.91 2.23 17.36
C HIS A 204 9.09 3.13 17.73
N TYR A 205 8.81 4.35 18.15
CA TYR A 205 9.84 5.31 18.52
C TYR A 205 9.40 6.12 19.74
N ASN A 206 10.26 6.15 20.77
CA ASN A 206 10.03 6.90 22.01
C ASN A 206 8.64 6.66 22.64
N GLY A 207 8.19 5.41 22.67
CA GLY A 207 6.87 5.04 23.21
C GLY A 207 5.67 5.35 22.29
N SER A 208 5.90 5.97 21.13
CA SER A 208 4.88 6.21 20.11
C SER A 208 4.90 5.16 19.02
N THR A 209 3.72 4.77 18.53
CA THR A 209 3.55 3.88 17.38
C THR A 209 3.06 4.70 16.18
N SER A 210 3.72 4.53 15.04
CA SER A 210 3.45 5.29 13.81
C SER A 210 3.64 4.40 12.59
N LEU A 211 3.23 4.88 11.42
CA LEU A 211 3.52 4.24 10.15
C LEU A 211 4.67 4.96 9.44
N SER A 212 5.46 4.22 8.68
CA SER A 212 6.58 4.76 7.90
C SER A 212 6.56 4.20 6.49
N THR A 213 6.78 5.09 5.51
CA THR A 213 6.86 4.69 4.10
C THR A 213 8.08 3.83 3.82
N THR A 214 7.98 2.94 2.84
CA THR A 214 9.10 2.13 2.34
C THR A 214 9.48 2.55 0.91
N ALA A 215 10.55 1.95 0.36
CA ALA A 215 10.95 2.18 -1.03
C ALA A 215 9.90 1.73 -2.08
N ARG A 216 8.85 1.01 -1.66
CA ARG A 216 7.74 0.59 -2.53
C ARG A 216 6.44 1.34 -2.25
N THR A 217 6.44 2.27 -1.31
CA THR A 217 5.23 3.03 -1.00
C THR A 217 4.84 3.90 -2.19
N LYS A 218 3.57 3.79 -2.56
CA LYS A 218 2.84 4.72 -3.41
C LYS A 218 1.79 5.43 -2.58
N ILE A 219 1.59 6.71 -2.88
CA ILE A 219 0.59 7.57 -2.25
C ILE A 219 -0.32 8.05 -3.38
N GLU A 220 -1.60 7.71 -3.29
CA GLU A 220 -2.60 8.01 -4.30
C GLU A 220 -3.78 8.68 -3.60
N LYS A 221 -4.28 9.79 -4.17
CA LYS A 221 -5.56 10.34 -3.71
C LYS A 221 -6.67 9.37 -4.09
N THR A 222 -7.57 9.12 -3.17
CA THR A 222 -8.75 8.28 -3.37
C THR A 222 -10.00 9.12 -3.29
N GLU A 223 -11.10 8.55 -3.78
CA GLU A 223 -12.42 9.09 -3.49
C GLU A 223 -12.70 9.01 -1.99
N VAL A 224 -13.56 9.91 -1.55
CA VAL A 224 -14.09 9.90 -0.19
C VAL A 224 -14.91 8.61 -0.03
N PRO A 225 -14.65 7.78 0.99
CA PRO A 225 -15.40 6.55 1.22
C PRO A 225 -16.87 6.89 1.51
N VAL A 226 -17.75 6.04 1.00
CA VAL A 226 -19.18 6.10 1.32
C VAL A 226 -19.39 5.52 2.71
N SER A 227 -20.14 6.23 3.55
CA SER A 227 -20.58 5.80 4.87
C SER A 227 -22.10 5.71 4.92
N GLU A 228 -22.60 4.60 5.42
CA GLU A 228 -24.02 4.31 5.59
C GLU A 228 -24.34 4.14 7.07
N ARG A 229 -25.45 4.73 7.52
CA ARG A 229 -25.92 4.58 8.90
C ARG A 229 -27.43 4.81 9.01
N ASP A 230 -28.04 4.05 9.90
CA ASP A 230 -29.42 4.25 10.32
C ASP A 230 -29.43 5.20 11.53
N VAL A 231 -30.22 6.26 11.44
CA VAL A 231 -30.34 7.30 12.49
C VAL A 231 -31.78 7.78 12.59
N VAL A 232 -32.09 8.50 13.66
CA VAL A 232 -33.37 9.19 13.79
C VAL A 232 -33.15 10.68 13.62
N VAL A 233 -33.85 11.31 12.67
CA VAL A 233 -33.94 12.77 12.60
C VAL A 233 -34.85 13.21 13.74
N VAL A 234 -34.32 13.99 14.68
CA VAL A 234 -35.05 14.49 15.87
C VAL A 234 -35.44 15.96 15.76
N GLY A 235 -34.91 16.66 14.75
CA GLY A 235 -35.26 18.04 14.47
C GLY A 235 -34.72 18.49 13.11
N ALA A 236 -35.32 19.55 12.57
CA ALA A 236 -34.89 20.17 11.34
C ALA A 236 -35.02 21.70 11.45
N CYS A 237 -34.15 22.42 10.74
CA CYS A 237 -34.23 23.86 10.55
C CYS A 237 -34.12 24.13 9.05
N VAL A 238 -35.18 24.68 8.46
CA VAL A 238 -35.18 25.01 7.02
C VAL A 238 -34.52 26.37 6.80
N ASP A 239 -33.40 26.39 6.09
CA ASP A 239 -32.70 27.61 5.67
C ASP A 239 -32.59 27.67 4.14
N GLY A 240 -33.59 28.32 3.53
CA GLY A 240 -33.66 28.56 2.09
C GLY A 240 -33.74 27.26 1.28
N ALA A 241 -32.65 26.91 0.59
CA ALA A 241 -32.56 25.71 -0.25
C ALA A 241 -31.99 24.50 0.49
N THR A 242 -31.65 24.65 1.77
CA THR A 242 -31.05 23.60 2.60
C THR A 242 -31.82 23.40 3.89
N VAL A 243 -31.70 22.21 4.47
CA VAL A 243 -32.23 21.85 5.78
C VAL A 243 -31.07 21.38 6.63
N ASP A 244 -30.93 21.95 7.82
CA ASP A 244 -30.05 21.42 8.87
C ASP A 244 -30.84 20.42 9.70
N LEU A 245 -30.45 19.15 9.63
CA LEU A 245 -31.07 18.05 10.37
C LEU A 245 -30.26 17.78 11.62
N LEU A 246 -30.93 17.74 12.77
CA LEU A 246 -30.38 17.24 14.02
C LEU A 246 -30.71 15.75 14.14
N LEU A 247 -29.69 14.93 14.33
CA LEU A 247 -29.81 13.48 14.49
C LEU A 247 -29.79 13.09 15.97
N ASP A 248 -30.26 11.88 16.27
CA ASP A 248 -30.33 11.32 17.63
C ASP A 248 -28.97 11.05 18.29
N ASP A 249 -27.89 11.07 17.50
CA ASP A 249 -26.50 11.01 17.97
C ASP A 249 -25.89 12.41 18.23
N ASP A 250 -26.73 13.45 18.31
CA ASP A 250 -26.37 14.87 18.42
C ASP A 250 -25.54 15.41 17.24
N THR A 251 -25.45 14.69 16.12
CA THR A 251 -24.80 15.20 14.91
C THR A 251 -25.74 16.04 14.06
N GLU A 252 -25.21 17.13 13.52
CA GLU A 252 -25.91 17.99 12.57
C GLU A 252 -25.47 17.65 11.14
N VAL A 253 -26.42 17.43 10.24
CA VAL A 253 -26.16 17.21 8.81
C VAL A 253 -26.97 18.18 7.96
N LYS A 254 -26.32 18.75 6.94
CA LYS A 254 -26.97 19.68 6.01
C LYS A 254 -27.37 18.93 4.73
N VAL A 255 -28.64 19.02 4.37
CA VAL A 255 -29.19 18.38 3.15
C VAL A 255 -29.92 19.40 2.28
N PRO A 256 -30.01 19.19 0.96
CA PRO A 256 -30.90 19.97 0.11
C PRO A 256 -32.36 19.80 0.54
N VAL A 257 -33.15 20.89 0.55
CA VAL A 257 -34.60 20.85 0.82
C VAL A 257 -35.33 19.81 -0.04
N VAL A 258 -34.91 19.67 -1.30
CA VAL A 258 -35.50 18.71 -2.24
C VAL A 258 -35.34 17.25 -1.82
N MET A 259 -34.29 16.91 -1.05
CA MET A 259 -34.16 15.56 -0.49
C MET A 259 -35.26 15.33 0.54
N MET A 260 -35.42 16.23 1.51
CA MET A 260 -36.45 16.13 2.55
C MET A 260 -37.86 16.14 1.97
N GLN A 261 -38.15 16.99 0.99
CA GLN A 261 -39.44 16.98 0.28
C GLN A 261 -39.75 15.64 -0.39
N GLY A 262 -38.72 14.95 -0.91
CA GLY A 262 -38.87 13.60 -1.46
C GLY A 262 -39.22 12.54 -0.41
N LEU A 263 -38.86 12.75 0.85
CA LEU A 263 -39.13 11.84 1.96
C LEU A 263 -40.48 12.07 2.61
N VAL A 264 -40.79 13.32 2.98
CA VAL A 264 -41.99 13.67 3.76
C VAL A 264 -43.18 14.10 2.88
N GLY A 265 -42.97 14.26 1.56
CA GLY A 265 -44.00 14.64 0.62
C GLY A 265 -44.52 16.07 0.88
N ASP A 266 -45.83 16.17 1.13
CA ASP A 266 -46.52 17.45 1.38
C ASP A 266 -46.51 17.85 2.87
N GLU A 267 -45.97 17.01 3.77
CA GLU A 267 -45.87 17.34 5.19
C GLU A 267 -44.83 18.46 5.46
N ASP A 268 -45.03 19.22 6.53
CA ASP A 268 -44.06 20.21 6.96
C ASP A 268 -42.79 19.51 7.48
N ILE A 269 -41.64 19.88 6.92
CA ILE A 269 -40.36 19.23 7.20
C ILE A 269 -39.99 19.31 8.69
N GLU A 270 -40.24 20.45 9.34
CA GLU A 270 -39.88 20.66 10.74
C GLU A 270 -40.80 19.84 11.66
N GLU A 271 -42.10 19.77 11.34
CA GLU A 271 -43.07 18.95 12.07
C GLU A 271 -42.79 17.45 11.91
N ALA A 272 -42.57 16.98 10.68
CA ALA A 272 -42.25 15.58 10.39
C ALA A 272 -40.95 15.16 11.08
N SER A 273 -39.91 16.00 11.03
CA SER A 273 -38.63 15.73 11.70
C SER A 273 -38.76 15.70 13.22
N ALA A 274 -39.60 16.56 13.81
CA ALA A 274 -39.86 16.55 15.26
C ALA A 274 -40.61 15.28 15.73
N ALA A 275 -41.28 14.56 14.82
CA ALA A 275 -41.93 13.29 15.11
C ALA A 275 -40.95 12.10 15.19
N GLY A 276 -39.67 12.28 14.82
CA GLY A 276 -38.65 11.24 14.89
C GLY A 276 -38.60 10.36 13.65
N LEU A 277 -38.12 10.89 12.52
CA LEU A 277 -38.03 10.13 11.27
C LEU A 277 -36.86 9.14 11.31
N GLN A 278 -37.14 7.84 11.22
CA GLN A 278 -36.10 6.83 11.01
C GLN A 278 -35.62 6.87 9.56
N VAL A 279 -34.33 7.12 9.37
CA VAL A 279 -33.74 7.28 8.05
C VAL A 279 -32.44 6.51 7.91
N HIS A 280 -32.26 5.90 6.75
CA HIS A 280 -30.99 5.39 6.28
C HIS A 280 -30.27 6.53 5.55
N ILE A 281 -29.11 6.92 6.07
CA ILE A 281 -28.28 7.98 5.50
C ILE A 281 -27.08 7.36 4.80
N THR A 282 -26.94 7.66 3.52
CA THR A 282 -25.70 7.42 2.77
C THR A 282 -24.97 8.75 2.60
N SER A 283 -23.72 8.80 3.03
CA SER A 283 -22.88 9.99 3.03
C SER A 283 -21.56 9.72 2.33
N GLN A 284 -21.00 10.75 1.71
CA GLN A 284 -19.66 10.72 1.15
C GLN A 284 -18.87 11.89 1.73
N GLY A 285 -18.28 11.67 2.90
CA GLY A 285 -17.62 12.72 3.68
C GLY A 285 -18.66 13.60 4.38
N PRO A 286 -18.59 14.94 4.28
CA PRO A 286 -19.59 15.82 4.86
C PRO A 286 -20.90 15.85 4.07
N ASP A 287 -20.89 15.38 2.83
CA ASP A 287 -22.03 15.47 1.92
C ASP A 287 -22.97 14.26 2.10
N ILE A 288 -24.26 14.53 2.26
CA ILE A 288 -25.29 13.48 2.22
C ILE A 288 -25.65 13.21 0.76
N VAL A 289 -25.48 11.95 0.34
CA VAL A 289 -25.70 11.49 -1.03
C VAL A 289 -27.11 10.97 -1.21
N SER A 290 -27.64 10.26 -0.21
CA SER A 290 -29.03 9.84 -0.16
C SER A 290 -29.53 9.76 1.29
N LEU A 291 -30.84 9.91 1.43
CA LEU A 291 -31.55 9.80 2.68
C LEU A 291 -32.87 9.09 2.35
N GLU A 292 -33.11 7.95 2.99
CA GLU A 292 -34.25 7.07 2.70
C GLU A 292 -34.99 6.76 4.00
N LEU A 293 -36.33 6.76 3.98
CA LEU A 293 -37.11 6.35 5.15
C LEU A 293 -36.86 4.86 5.40
N ILE A 294 -36.55 4.52 6.64
CA ILE A 294 -36.59 3.14 7.08
C ILE A 294 -38.05 2.83 7.34
N GLU A 295 -38.70 2.18 6.37
CA GLU A 295 -40.00 1.59 6.61
C GLU A 295 -39.81 0.53 7.69
N GLU A 296 -40.19 0.85 8.94
CA GLU A 296 -40.53 -0.21 9.88
C GLU A 296 -41.57 -1.06 9.16
N ALA A 297 -41.19 -2.30 8.84
CA ALA A 297 -42.16 -3.29 8.47
C ALA A 297 -43.16 -3.33 9.62
N LEU A 298 -44.31 -2.68 9.42
CA LEU A 298 -45.57 -2.88 10.11
C LEU A 298 -45.97 -4.35 9.90
N MET A 299 -45.18 -5.26 10.45
CA MET A 299 -45.42 -6.68 10.48
C MET A 299 -46.17 -6.96 11.76
N LEU A 300 -47.48 -6.80 11.60
CA LEU A 300 -48.55 -7.63 12.16
C LEU A 300 -49.01 -7.27 13.58
N GLY A 301 -50.16 -6.58 13.60
CA GLY A 301 -51.23 -6.90 14.54
C GLY A 301 -51.87 -8.26 14.27
#